data_AF-A0A7C7H1V8-F1
#
_entry.id   AF-A0A7C7H1V8-F1
#
_cell.length_a   1.000
_cell.length_b   1.000
_cell.length_c   1.000
_cell.angle_alpha   90.00
_cell.angle_beta   90.00
_cell.angle_gamma   90.00
#
_symmetry.space_group_name_H-M   'P 1'
#
loop_
_entity.id
_entity.type
_entity.pdbx_description
1 polymer ?
#
loop_
_entity_poly.entity_id
_entity_poly.type
_entity_poly.pdbx_seq_one_letter_code
_entity_poly.pdbx_strand_id
1 'polypeptide(L)'
;MAEQENPISTHQVEFVNPAKEAVKAAGGHWVIPEGTILAGASTRALAYMIDTIFVMGVLYLLTSILGGQGASIVQAYNLGLALSGGKGTVLFLVDWFLIFSSNYLYHKFTGLRYGRSYAQRWFGLAVVLEDGKPLVKSDWDARALRKMKYAVPVLGMLLFGIRDLMLIHK
;
A
#
# COMPACT_ATOMS: atom_id res chain seq x y z
N MET A 1 43.73 51.13 -24.89
CA MET A 1 43.07 49.84 -25.17
C MET A 1 41.81 49.83 -24.33
N ALA A 2 40.65 49.86 -24.99
CA ALA A 2 39.36 50.01 -24.34
C ALA A 2 38.99 48.73 -23.58
N GLU A 3 38.56 48.88 -22.32
CA GLU A 3 37.86 47.82 -21.59
C GLU A 3 36.51 47.59 -22.26
N GLN A 4 36.31 46.39 -22.79
CA GLN A 4 35.06 45.99 -23.39
C GLN A 4 34.14 45.50 -22.26
N GLU A 5 33.31 46.39 -21.73
CA GLU A 5 32.19 46.05 -20.87
C GLU A 5 31.23 45.14 -21.64
N ASN A 6 31.15 43.87 -21.25
CA ASN A 6 30.13 42.96 -21.75
C ASN A 6 28.76 43.41 -21.20
N PRO A 7 27.76 43.73 -22.04
CA PRO A 7 26.46 44.24 -21.60
C PRO A 7 25.52 43.14 -21.07
N ILE A 8 26.01 41.91 -20.94
CA ILE A 8 25.20 40.78 -20.49
C ILE A 8 25.68 40.40 -19.08
N SER A 9 25.01 40.98 -18.09
CA SER A 9 24.85 40.35 -16.78
C SER A 9 24.13 39.02 -17.00
N THR A 10 24.88 37.93 -17.15
CA THR A 10 24.33 36.61 -16.84
C THR A 10 24.19 36.56 -15.33
N HIS A 11 23.05 37.02 -14.85
CA HIS A 11 22.62 36.82 -13.48
C HIS A 11 22.88 35.35 -13.10
N GLN A 12 23.95 35.11 -12.33
CA GLN A 12 24.09 33.95 -11.45
C GLN A 12 23.14 34.12 -10.26
N VAL A 13 21.92 34.59 -10.52
CA VAL A 13 20.84 34.54 -9.55
C VAL A 13 20.27 33.16 -9.75
N GLU A 14 20.72 32.25 -8.91
CA GLU A 14 20.03 31.01 -8.59
C GLU A 14 18.57 31.42 -8.32
N PHE A 15 17.72 31.35 -9.35
CA PHE A 15 16.29 31.53 -9.22
C PHE A 15 15.81 30.31 -8.44
N VAL A 16 15.96 30.39 -7.12
CA VAL A 16 15.40 29.42 -6.21
C VAL A 16 13.90 29.60 -6.35
N ASN A 17 13.28 28.66 -7.05
CA ASN A 17 11.84 28.62 -7.20
C ASN A 17 11.23 28.64 -5.77
N PRO A 18 10.34 29.57 -5.43
CA PRO A 18 9.76 29.67 -4.09
C PRO A 18 8.98 28.40 -3.69
N ALA A 19 8.50 27.62 -4.66
CA ALA A 19 7.96 26.28 -4.41
C ALA A 19 9.04 25.30 -3.92
N LYS A 20 10.28 25.44 -4.44
CA LYS A 20 11.46 24.65 -4.07
C LYS A 20 11.91 24.98 -2.64
N GLU A 21 11.85 26.25 -2.24
CA GLU A 21 12.07 26.66 -0.84
C GLU A 21 10.94 26.23 0.09
N ALA A 22 9.68 26.33 -0.33
CA ALA A 22 8.54 25.86 0.47
C ALA A 22 8.60 24.35 0.72
N VAL A 23 8.97 23.54 -0.28
CA VAL A 23 9.14 22.08 -0.14
C VAL A 23 10.37 21.73 0.71
N LYS A 24 11.47 22.49 0.59
CA LYS A 24 12.70 22.28 1.38
C LYS A 24 12.54 22.73 2.84
N ALA A 25 11.74 23.77 3.08
CA ALA A 25 11.44 24.32 4.40
C ALA A 25 10.32 23.56 5.15
N ALA A 26 9.39 22.91 4.44
CA ALA A 26 8.28 22.16 5.03
C ALA A 26 8.66 20.83 5.70
N GLY A 27 9.91 20.37 5.57
CA GLY A 27 10.48 19.32 6.41
C GLY A 27 10.61 17.95 5.74
N GLY A 28 11.85 17.46 5.72
CA GLY A 28 12.16 16.02 5.66
C GLY A 28 12.85 15.53 4.39
N HIS A 29 14.19 15.60 4.38
CA HIS A 29 15.23 14.69 3.83
C HIS A 29 15.08 13.90 2.50
N TRP A 30 13.96 13.93 1.77
CA TRP A 30 13.75 13.04 0.63
C TRP A 30 13.90 13.77 -0.70
N VAL A 31 14.86 13.34 -1.52
CA VAL A 31 15.13 13.91 -2.84
C VAL A 31 14.12 13.33 -3.84
N ILE A 32 12.89 13.80 -3.76
CA ILE A 32 11.82 13.37 -4.67
C ILE A 32 12.14 13.94 -6.07
N PRO A 33 12.22 13.10 -7.12
CA PRO A 33 12.45 13.56 -8.48
C PRO A 33 11.40 14.60 -8.92
N GLU A 34 11.84 15.68 -9.57
CA GLU A 34 10.94 16.76 -10.01
C GLU A 34 9.80 16.21 -10.88
N GLY A 35 8.56 16.64 -10.59
CA GLY A 35 7.34 16.15 -11.27
C GLY A 35 6.64 14.96 -10.60
N THR A 36 7.17 14.42 -9.50
CA THR A 36 6.52 13.33 -8.75
C THR A 36 5.43 13.87 -7.82
N ILE A 37 4.18 13.48 -8.05
CA ILE A 37 3.06 13.79 -7.16
C ILE A 37 2.84 12.60 -6.22
N LEU A 38 2.99 12.82 -4.91
CA LEU A 38 2.67 11.82 -3.91
C LEU A 38 1.16 11.56 -3.91
N ALA A 39 0.79 10.29 -4.03
CA ALA A 39 -0.60 9.88 -3.99
C ALA A 39 -1.23 10.20 -2.62
N GLY A 40 -2.42 10.80 -2.65
CA GLY A 40 -3.19 11.07 -1.44
C GLY A 40 -3.41 9.81 -0.59
N ALA A 41 -3.46 9.96 0.73
CA ALA A 41 -3.62 8.84 1.64
C ALA A 41 -4.92 8.06 1.39
N SER A 42 -6.00 8.76 1.02
CA SER A 42 -7.29 8.17 0.65
C SER A 42 -7.23 7.31 -0.60
N THR A 43 -6.53 7.74 -1.66
CA THR A 43 -6.40 6.95 -2.90
C THR A 43 -5.54 5.71 -2.68
N ARG A 44 -4.49 5.82 -1.84
CA ARG A 44 -3.67 4.68 -1.41
C ARG A 44 -4.50 3.67 -0.59
N ALA A 45 -5.35 4.14 0.31
CA ALA A 45 -6.23 3.30 1.10
C ALA A 45 -7.30 2.61 0.22
N LEU A 46 -7.97 3.35 -0.66
CA LEU A 46 -8.96 2.81 -1.60
C LEU A 46 -8.35 1.73 -2.50
N ALA A 47 -7.14 1.95 -3.03
CA ALA A 47 -6.43 0.94 -3.80
C ALA A 47 -6.25 -0.37 -3.00
N TYR A 48 -5.83 -0.25 -1.74
CA TYR A 48 -5.69 -1.42 -0.87
C TYR A 48 -7.02 -2.11 -0.56
N MET A 49 -8.10 -1.35 -0.35
CA MET A 49 -9.44 -1.91 -0.08
C MET A 49 -9.96 -2.72 -1.26
N ILE A 50 -9.85 -2.18 -2.48
CA ILE A 50 -10.29 -2.89 -3.70
C ILE A 50 -9.50 -4.17 -3.90
N ASP A 51 -8.17 -4.12 -3.71
CA ASP A 51 -7.33 -5.33 -3.77
C ASP A 51 -7.76 -6.38 -2.74
N THR A 52 -8.07 -5.97 -1.51
CA THR A 52 -8.48 -6.87 -0.43
C THR A 52 -9.85 -7.49 -0.73
N ILE A 53 -10.81 -6.70 -1.21
CA ILE A 53 -12.13 -7.19 -1.65
C ILE A 53 -11.96 -8.20 -2.78
N PHE A 54 -11.07 -7.94 -3.74
CA PHE A 54 -10.78 -8.86 -4.83
C PHE A 54 -10.24 -10.20 -4.31
N VAL A 55 -9.22 -10.17 -3.43
CA VAL A 55 -8.64 -11.39 -2.83
C VAL A 55 -9.69 -12.16 -2.02
N MET A 56 -10.49 -11.45 -1.21
CA MET A 56 -11.56 -12.05 -0.43
C MET A 56 -12.65 -12.66 -1.31
N GLY A 57 -13.01 -12.02 -2.42
CA GLY A 57 -13.97 -12.54 -3.40
C GLY A 57 -13.48 -13.82 -4.06
N VAL A 58 -12.20 -13.87 -4.45
CA VAL A 58 -11.58 -15.08 -4.99
C VAL A 58 -11.55 -16.19 -3.94
N LEU A 59 -11.15 -15.90 -2.70
CA LEU A 59 -11.17 -16.86 -1.61
C LEU A 59 -12.57 -17.38 -1.30
N TYR A 60 -13.57 -16.50 -1.29
CA TYR A 60 -14.96 -16.88 -1.10
C TYR A 60 -15.42 -17.84 -2.20
N LEU A 61 -15.12 -17.54 -3.47
CA LEU A 61 -15.46 -18.40 -4.59
C LEU A 61 -14.75 -19.76 -4.50
N LEU A 62 -13.45 -19.76 -4.22
CA LEU A 62 -12.68 -21.00 -4.11
C LEU A 62 -13.14 -21.85 -2.94
N THR A 63 -13.33 -21.28 -1.76
CA THR A 63 -13.78 -22.02 -0.59
C THR A 63 -15.22 -22.51 -0.73
N SER A 64 -16.13 -21.71 -1.29
CA SER A 64 -17.52 -22.16 -1.51
C SER A 64 -17.64 -23.26 -2.56
N ILE A 65 -16.82 -23.23 -3.63
CA ILE A 65 -16.82 -24.27 -4.67
C ILE A 65 -16.09 -25.54 -4.20
N LEU A 66 -14.88 -25.43 -3.64
CA LEU A 66 -14.08 -26.61 -3.23
C LEU A 66 -14.49 -27.18 -1.88
N GLY A 67 -14.95 -26.33 -0.96
CA GLY A 67 -15.22 -26.68 0.44
C GLY A 67 -16.64 -27.20 0.71
N GLY A 68 -17.53 -27.13 -0.28
CA GLY A 68 -18.93 -27.55 -0.16
C GLY A 68 -19.74 -26.66 0.80
N GLN A 69 -20.94 -27.12 1.19
CA GLN A 69 -21.90 -26.33 1.98
C GLN A 69 -21.41 -25.91 3.37
N GLY A 70 -20.31 -26.52 3.86
CA GLY A 70 -19.81 -26.36 5.22
C GLY A 70 -18.47 -25.66 5.36
N ALA A 71 -17.74 -25.33 4.28
CA ALA A 71 -16.47 -24.61 4.36
C ALA A 71 -16.56 -23.35 3.51
N SER A 72 -16.71 -22.21 4.18
CA SER A 72 -16.77 -20.90 3.55
C SER A 72 -15.85 -19.98 4.33
N ILE A 73 -15.06 -19.18 3.62
CA ILE A 73 -14.15 -18.20 4.23
C ILE A 73 -14.87 -17.21 5.17
N VAL A 74 -16.20 -17.08 5.05
CA VAL A 74 -17.04 -16.27 5.93
C VAL A 74 -17.07 -16.83 7.37
N GLN A 75 -16.82 -18.13 7.54
CA GLN A 75 -16.74 -18.77 8.86
C GLN A 75 -15.57 -18.25 9.71
N ALA A 76 -14.55 -17.64 9.09
CA ALA A 76 -13.48 -16.93 9.80
C ALA A 76 -14.00 -15.88 10.79
N TYR A 77 -15.18 -15.30 10.55
CA TYR A 77 -15.78 -14.28 11.42
C TYR A 77 -16.70 -14.86 12.49
N ASN A 78 -16.94 -16.17 12.48
CA ASN A 78 -17.76 -16.83 13.48
C ASN A 78 -16.92 -17.21 14.70
N LEU A 79 -16.96 -16.36 15.73
CA LEU A 79 -16.27 -16.60 17.00
C LEU A 79 -16.78 -17.86 17.73
N GLY A 80 -18.01 -18.31 17.44
CA GLY A 80 -18.54 -19.56 17.96
C GLY A 80 -17.76 -20.79 17.49
N LEU A 81 -17.14 -20.74 16.30
CA LEU A 81 -16.27 -21.82 15.81
C LEU A 81 -14.94 -21.86 16.54
N ALA A 82 -14.42 -20.71 16.96
CA ALA A 82 -13.22 -20.67 17.78
C ALA A 82 -13.45 -21.34 19.14
N LEU A 83 -14.64 -21.13 19.72
CA LEU A 83 -15.04 -21.62 21.05
C LEU A 83 -15.62 -23.04 21.07
N SER A 84 -16.01 -23.59 19.92
CA SER A 84 -16.67 -24.92 19.86
C SER A 84 -15.73 -26.09 20.13
N GLY A 85 -14.41 -25.87 20.06
CA GLY A 85 -13.40 -26.90 20.28
C GLY A 85 -13.30 -27.91 19.12
N GLY A 86 -12.22 -28.69 19.13
CA GLY A 86 -11.99 -29.75 18.15
C GLY A 86 -11.91 -29.25 16.70
N LYS A 87 -12.78 -29.78 15.83
CA LYS A 87 -12.77 -29.48 14.39
C LYS A 87 -13.13 -28.02 14.07
N GLY A 88 -14.01 -27.39 14.86
CA GLY A 88 -14.43 -26.01 14.62
C GLY A 88 -13.28 -25.01 14.80
N THR A 89 -12.49 -25.16 15.86
CA THR A 89 -11.33 -24.30 16.11
C THR A 89 -10.27 -24.45 15.03
N VAL A 90 -10.05 -25.67 14.51
CA VAL A 90 -9.11 -25.91 13.40
C VAL A 90 -9.58 -25.21 12.13
N LEU A 91 -10.86 -25.33 11.76
CA LEU A 91 -11.41 -24.63 10.59
C LEU A 91 -11.26 -23.12 10.71
N PHE A 92 -11.57 -22.56 11.89
CA PHE A 92 -11.37 -21.14 12.17
C PHE A 92 -9.93 -20.69 11.94
N LEU A 93 -8.95 -21.43 12.47
CA LEU A 93 -7.52 -21.11 12.28
C LEU A 93 -7.08 -21.23 10.83
N VAL A 94 -7.56 -22.26 10.11
CA VAL A 94 -7.27 -22.46 8.68
C VAL A 94 -7.83 -21.32 7.85
N ASP A 95 -9.06 -20.88 8.10
CA ASP A 95 -9.66 -19.78 7.36
C ASP A 95 -8.88 -18.47 7.55
N TRP A 96 -8.49 -18.15 8.79
CA TRP A 96 -7.62 -16.99 9.06
C TRP A 96 -6.26 -17.12 8.38
N PHE A 97 -5.65 -18.31 8.44
CA PHE A 97 -4.40 -18.58 7.74
C PHE A 97 -4.54 -18.36 6.23
N LEU A 98 -5.64 -18.81 5.61
CA LEU A 98 -5.92 -18.60 4.19
C LEU A 98 -6.10 -17.13 3.85
N ILE A 99 -6.83 -16.36 4.67
CA ILE A 99 -7.00 -14.91 4.48
C ILE A 99 -5.65 -14.20 4.50
N PHE A 100 -4.84 -14.46 5.53
CA PHE A 100 -3.55 -13.79 5.71
C PHE A 100 -2.53 -14.19 4.65
N SER A 101 -2.38 -15.49 4.39
CA SER A 101 -1.46 -16.00 3.38
C SER A 101 -1.84 -15.51 1.99
N SER A 102 -3.12 -15.52 1.62
CA SER A 102 -3.55 -15.07 0.29
C SER A 102 -3.33 -13.58 0.07
N ASN A 103 -3.63 -12.74 1.07
CA ASN A 103 -3.36 -11.31 0.99
C ASN A 103 -1.85 -11.01 0.90
N TYR A 104 -1.04 -11.72 1.68
CA TYR A 104 0.41 -11.61 1.63
C TYR A 104 0.96 -12.00 0.25
N LEU A 105 0.58 -13.18 -0.24
CA LEU A 105 1.03 -13.70 -1.53
C LEU A 105 0.56 -12.82 -2.68
N TYR A 106 -0.70 -12.35 -2.65
CA TYR A 106 -1.22 -11.42 -3.65
C TYR A 106 -0.35 -10.17 -3.76
N HIS A 107 -0.10 -9.47 -2.64
CA HIS A 107 0.68 -8.24 -2.66
C HIS A 107 2.16 -8.46 -2.96
N LYS A 108 2.73 -9.59 -2.53
CA LYS A 108 4.09 -9.99 -2.85
C LYS A 108 4.24 -10.24 -4.35
N PHE A 109 3.42 -11.12 -4.93
CA PHE A 109 3.58 -11.51 -6.33
C PHE A 109 3.17 -10.42 -7.31
N THR A 110 2.11 -9.66 -7.04
CA THR A 110 1.75 -8.50 -7.90
C THR A 110 2.82 -7.43 -7.86
N GLY A 111 3.39 -7.16 -6.68
CA GLY A 111 4.53 -6.25 -6.52
C GLY A 111 5.76 -6.69 -7.30
N LEU A 112 6.16 -7.95 -7.16
CA LEU A 112 7.35 -8.49 -7.85
C LEU A 112 7.18 -8.55 -9.37
N ARG A 113 5.98 -8.87 -9.87
CA ARG A 113 5.75 -9.05 -11.32
C ARG A 113 5.41 -7.76 -12.05
N TYR A 114 4.64 -6.86 -11.43
CA TYR A 114 4.10 -5.66 -12.08
C TYR A 114 4.58 -4.36 -11.45
N GLY A 115 5.38 -4.41 -10.38
CA GLY A 115 5.87 -3.24 -9.64
C GLY A 115 4.79 -2.53 -8.83
N ARG A 116 3.56 -3.04 -8.80
CA ARG A 116 2.38 -2.47 -8.12
C ARG A 116 1.23 -3.48 -8.10
N SER A 117 0.24 -3.28 -7.25
CA SER A 117 -0.98 -4.11 -7.28
C SER A 117 -1.97 -3.68 -8.37
N TYR A 118 -3.00 -4.48 -8.65
CA TYR A 118 -3.96 -4.18 -9.71
C TYR A 118 -4.77 -2.91 -9.44
N ALA A 119 -5.28 -2.72 -8.22
CA ALA A 119 -6.00 -1.49 -7.91
C ALA A 119 -5.08 -0.26 -7.96
N GLN A 120 -3.82 -0.39 -7.52
CA GLN A 120 -2.82 0.69 -7.67
C GLN A 120 -2.58 1.04 -9.14
N ARG A 121 -2.54 0.04 -10.02
CA ARG A 121 -2.45 0.25 -11.46
C ARG A 121 -3.67 0.99 -12.01
N TRP A 122 -4.88 0.64 -11.55
CA TRP A 122 -6.11 1.31 -11.96
C TRP A 122 -6.14 2.78 -11.54
N PHE A 123 -5.67 3.08 -10.33
CA PHE A 123 -5.55 4.44 -9.82
C PHE A 123 -4.31 5.21 -10.33
N GLY A 124 -3.53 4.64 -11.26
CA GLY A 124 -2.32 5.29 -11.79
C GLY A 124 -1.18 5.45 -10.78
N LEU A 125 -1.22 4.73 -9.66
CA LEU A 125 -0.25 4.86 -8.58
C LEU A 125 1.03 4.10 -8.92
N ALA A 126 2.16 4.79 -8.81
CA ALA A 126 3.49 4.18 -8.84
C ALA A 126 3.95 3.86 -7.41
N VAL A 127 4.74 2.79 -7.25
CA VAL A 127 5.38 2.46 -5.98
C VAL A 127 6.88 2.45 -6.23
N VAL A 128 7.57 3.40 -5.62
CA VAL A 128 9.02 3.61 -5.75
C VAL A 128 9.61 3.86 -4.36
N LEU A 129 10.92 3.70 -4.26
CA LEU A 129 11.69 4.16 -3.11
C LEU A 129 11.73 5.70 -3.07
N GLU A 130 12.19 6.21 -1.94
CA GLU A 130 12.44 7.63 -1.66
C GLU A 130 13.23 8.31 -2.80
N ASP A 131 14.25 7.60 -3.32
CA ASP A 131 15.13 8.06 -4.41
C ASP A 131 14.52 7.87 -5.83
N GLY A 132 13.25 7.49 -5.94
CA GLY A 132 12.58 7.18 -7.21
C GLY A 132 12.97 5.83 -7.85
N LYS A 133 13.88 5.07 -7.22
CA LYS A 133 14.31 3.74 -7.69
C LYS A 133 13.21 2.68 -7.49
N PRO A 134 13.19 1.62 -8.32
CA PRO A 134 12.27 0.50 -8.11
C PRO A 134 12.61 -0.25 -6.82
N LEU A 135 11.58 -0.79 -6.15
CA LEU A 135 11.76 -1.57 -4.92
C LEU A 135 12.48 -2.89 -5.19
N VAL A 136 13.36 -3.28 -4.27
CA VAL A 136 14.03 -4.58 -4.29
C VAL A 136 13.09 -5.65 -3.73
N LYS A 137 13.37 -6.93 -4.02
CA LYS A 137 12.58 -8.07 -3.55
C LYS A 137 12.33 -8.05 -2.02
N SER A 138 13.35 -7.73 -1.22
CA SER A 138 13.24 -7.62 0.25
C SER A 138 12.22 -6.57 0.68
N ASP A 139 12.15 -5.45 -0.05
CA ASP A 139 11.26 -4.33 0.28
C ASP A 139 9.82 -4.68 -0.05
N TRP A 140 9.59 -5.44 -1.14
CA TRP A 140 8.29 -6.00 -1.48
C TRP A 140 7.79 -6.97 -0.41
N ASP A 141 8.67 -7.84 0.10
CA ASP A 141 8.34 -8.80 1.16
C ASP A 141 7.97 -8.06 2.46
N ALA A 142 8.80 -7.10 2.88
CA ALA A 142 8.53 -6.30 4.08
C ALA A 142 7.24 -5.46 3.93
N ARG A 143 7.00 -4.90 2.75
CA ARG A 143 5.77 -4.15 2.45
C ARG A 143 4.53 -5.03 2.48
N ALA A 144 4.60 -6.23 1.90
CA ALA A 144 3.48 -7.18 1.93
C ALA A 144 3.16 -7.60 3.37
N LEU A 145 4.17 -7.86 4.21
CA LEU A 145 3.99 -8.14 5.64
C LEU A 145 3.34 -6.98 6.39
N ARG A 146 3.79 -5.74 6.16
CA ARG A 146 3.17 -4.55 6.79
C ARG A 146 1.69 -4.40 6.43
N LYS A 147 1.32 -4.75 5.20
CA LYS A 147 -0.08 -4.72 4.75
C LYS A 147 -0.97 -5.75 5.43
N MET A 148 -0.41 -6.85 5.94
CA MET A 148 -1.21 -7.89 6.63
C MET A 148 -1.97 -7.35 7.85
N LYS A 149 -1.47 -6.29 8.49
CA LYS A 149 -2.13 -5.62 9.62
C LYS A 149 -3.54 -5.14 9.27
N TYR A 150 -3.78 -4.82 8.01
CA TYR A 150 -5.07 -4.31 7.52
C TYR A 150 -5.91 -5.40 6.83
N ALA A 151 -5.40 -6.63 6.73
CA ALA A 151 -6.06 -7.71 6.01
C ALA A 151 -7.32 -8.23 6.70
N VAL A 152 -7.52 -7.88 7.98
CA VAL A 152 -8.77 -8.11 8.70
C VAL A 152 -9.86 -7.19 8.12
N PRO A 153 -10.85 -7.73 7.40
CA PRO A 153 -11.93 -6.93 6.83
C PRO A 153 -12.75 -6.26 7.93
N VAL A 154 -13.18 -5.03 7.66
CA VAL A 154 -13.91 -4.13 8.59
C VAL A 154 -13.06 -3.68 9.78
N LEU A 155 -12.64 -4.57 10.68
CA LEU A 155 -11.93 -4.18 11.91
C LEU A 155 -10.52 -3.68 11.65
N GLY A 156 -9.74 -4.36 10.80
CA GLY A 156 -8.37 -3.96 10.49
C GLY A 156 -8.32 -2.64 9.71
N MET A 157 -9.23 -2.49 8.74
CA MET A 157 -9.31 -1.29 7.91
C MET A 157 -9.86 -0.07 8.68
N LEU A 158 -10.89 -0.23 9.51
CA LEU A 158 -11.44 0.89 10.30
C LEU A 158 -10.49 1.29 11.44
N LEU A 159 -9.97 0.35 12.23
CA LEU A 159 -9.15 0.69 13.39
C LEU A 159 -7.76 1.17 12.99
N PHE A 160 -7.04 0.42 12.16
CA PHE A 160 -5.68 0.80 11.76
C PHE A 160 -5.67 1.83 10.65
N GLY A 161 -6.63 1.79 9.71
CA GLY A 161 -6.68 2.75 8.61
C GLY A 161 -7.06 4.17 9.07
N ILE A 162 -8.07 4.32 9.94
CA ILE A 162 -8.43 5.64 10.47
C ILE A 162 -7.30 6.19 11.35
N ARG A 163 -6.68 5.35 12.19
CA ARG A 163 -5.51 5.76 12.99
C ARG A 163 -4.37 6.26 12.11
N ASP A 164 -4.03 5.54 11.06
CA ASP A 164 -2.94 5.90 10.15
C ASP A 164 -3.26 7.19 9.39
N LEU A 165 -4.51 7.36 8.95
CA LEU A 165 -4.98 8.62 8.33
C LEU A 165 -4.89 9.81 9.28
N MET A 166 -5.21 9.63 10.56
CA MET A 166 -5.08 10.69 11.57
C MET A 166 -3.62 11.07 11.86
N LEU A 167 -2.70 10.10 11.78
CA LEU A 167 -1.27 10.35 12.00
C LEU A 167 -0.61 11.06 10.81
N ILE A 168 -1.12 10.89 9.59
CA ILE A 168 -0.59 11.57 8.39
C ILE A 168 -0.90 13.08 8.38
N HIS A 169 -1.95 13.51 9.10
CA HIS A 169 -2.36 14.93 9.18
C HIS A 169 -1.78 15.67 10.41
N LYS A 170 -1.01 14.98 11.26
CA LYS A 170 -0.27 15.58 12.38
C LYS A 170 1.18 15.79 12.00
#